data_AF-A0A416GAM9-F1
#
_entry.id   AF-A0A416GAM9-F1
#
_cell.length_a   1.000
_cell.length_b   1.000
_cell.length_c   1.000
_cell.angle_alpha   90.00
_cell.angle_beta   90.00
_cell.angle_gamma   90.00
#
_symmetry.space_group_name_H-M   'P 1'
#
loop_
_entity.id
_entity.type
_entity.pdbx_description
1 polymer ?
#
loop_
_entity_poly.entity_id
_entity_poly.type
_entity_poly.pdbx_seq_one_letter_code
_entity_poly.pdbx_strand_id
1 'polypeptide(L)'
;MSDSFLFLTRIPCVIFWKNNSTCCFLDFFSKFICLEYAAFLLPLSQTLNWDFMKKSFFYSAAVMALLMTATACERQENKGTETATQSDTVSINMVYADSVDHNHLNCSMTGSLLATDNKQLKRITNEWINERLGGIYTIKDAQNTDSILNFYQKSWADSSIQTIKEFASMGAPIECVWENTFSVLADNGKFVSLSINSYRFEGGAHGSSVISQQTFRKEDGREFGWNNMFSEENKYALRDLLKKGVMQYFEIDREEDLKNFLLNPDDAFLLPLPETPPVMLKDGIRFVYQQYEIAPYASGMPTFTLPYSEVKPLLTTSAKELLDEK
;
A
#
# COMPACT_ATOMS: atom_id res chain seq x y z
N MET A 1 -52.40 23.78 -8.73
CA MET A 1 -52.36 23.98 -7.27
C MET A 1 -52.41 22.60 -6.65
N SER A 2 -51.39 22.05 -6.02
CA SER A 2 -50.13 22.61 -5.52
C SER A 2 -49.08 21.50 -5.52
N ASP A 3 -47.94 21.78 -6.14
CA ASP A 3 -46.69 21.06 -5.95
C ASP A 3 -46.19 21.27 -4.51
N SER A 4 -45.76 20.19 -3.86
CA SER A 4 -44.99 20.26 -2.62
C SER A 4 -43.67 19.53 -2.82
N PHE A 5 -42.65 20.32 -3.15
CA PHE A 5 -41.23 20.00 -3.06
C PHE A 5 -40.88 19.54 -1.64
N LEU A 6 -40.33 18.33 -1.50
CA LEU A 6 -39.58 17.95 -0.30
C LEU A 6 -38.10 18.29 -0.54
N PHE A 7 -37.73 19.48 -0.09
CA PHE A 7 -36.35 19.87 0.18
C PHE A 7 -35.79 18.94 1.26
N LEU A 8 -34.84 18.07 0.92
CA LEU A 8 -33.93 17.47 1.90
C LEU A 8 -32.90 18.54 2.29
N THR A 9 -33.25 19.30 3.32
CA THR A 9 -32.35 20.23 4.00
C THR A 9 -31.21 19.44 4.65
N ARG A 10 -29.97 19.82 4.32
CA ARG A 10 -28.77 19.42 5.05
C ARG A 10 -28.96 19.73 6.53
N ILE A 11 -28.97 18.70 7.37
CA ILE A 11 -28.77 18.87 8.81
C ILE A 11 -27.25 19.02 9.02
N PRO A 12 -26.75 20.15 9.54
CA PRO A 12 -25.34 20.29 9.85
C PRO A 12 -25.04 19.57 11.17
N CYS A 13 -24.11 18.61 11.15
CA CYS A 13 -23.43 18.16 12.36
C CYS A 13 -22.56 19.31 12.88
N VAL A 14 -23.07 20.05 13.85
CA VAL A 14 -22.29 21.01 14.63
C VAL A 14 -21.65 20.24 15.79
N ILE A 15 -20.34 20.00 15.72
CA ILE A 15 -19.53 19.66 16.88
C ILE A 15 -18.58 20.84 17.13
N PHE A 16 -18.66 21.40 18.33
CA PHE A 16 -17.85 22.52 18.78
C PHE A 16 -16.36 22.16 18.77
N TRP A 17 -15.56 22.95 18.04
CA TRP A 17 -14.09 22.93 18.08
C TRP A 17 -13.57 23.88 19.16
N LYS A 18 -12.58 23.43 19.95
CA LYS A 18 -11.72 24.32 20.73
C LYS A 18 -10.25 23.92 20.53
N ASN A 19 -9.59 24.70 19.67
CA ASN A 19 -8.16 24.96 19.49
C ASN A 19 -7.15 23.86 19.07
N ASN A 20 -6.65 24.11 17.86
CA ASN A 20 -5.26 24.17 17.37
C ASN A 20 -4.49 22.90 16.96
N SER A 21 -4.29 22.84 15.64
CA SER A 21 -3.10 22.37 14.90
C SER A 21 -2.94 20.86 14.73
N THR A 22 -3.60 20.29 13.71
CA THR A 22 -3.18 19.12 12.90
C THR A 22 -4.27 18.79 11.86
N CYS A 23 -4.40 19.61 10.83
CA CYS A 23 -5.24 19.30 9.66
C CYS A 23 -4.37 18.76 8.55
N CYS A 24 -4.34 17.44 8.38
CA CYS A 24 -4.13 16.76 7.08
C CYS A 24 -4.33 15.23 7.18
N PHE A 25 -4.27 14.62 8.37
CA PHE A 25 -4.37 13.15 8.52
C PHE A 25 -5.77 12.62 8.91
N LEU A 26 -6.68 13.48 9.35
CA LEU A 26 -7.99 13.10 9.91
C LEU A 26 -9.13 13.02 8.89
N ASP A 27 -8.92 13.48 7.65
CA ASP A 27 -9.98 13.52 6.63
C ASP A 27 -10.32 12.14 6.06
N PHE A 28 -9.38 11.18 6.12
CA PHE A 28 -9.60 9.81 5.66
C PHE A 28 -10.46 9.01 6.66
N PHE A 29 -10.19 9.13 7.96
CA PHE A 29 -10.90 8.38 9.00
C PHE A 29 -12.36 8.81 9.19
N SER A 30 -12.69 10.10 9.02
CA SER A 30 -14.06 10.57 9.25
C SER A 30 -15.05 10.12 8.16
N LYS A 31 -14.58 9.89 6.93
CA LYS A 31 -15.42 9.40 5.82
C LYS A 31 -15.75 7.91 5.92
N PHE A 32 -14.85 7.09 6.49
CA PHE A 32 -15.05 5.65 6.64
C PHE A 32 -16.11 5.29 7.70
N ILE A 33 -16.17 6.02 8.81
CA ILE A 33 -17.13 5.74 9.90
C ILE A 33 -18.60 5.95 9.46
N CYS A 34 -18.85 6.84 8.50
CA CYS A 34 -20.22 7.14 8.04
C CYS A 34 -20.82 6.08 7.09
N LEU A 35 -19.99 5.27 6.40
CA LEU A 35 -20.50 4.27 5.46
C LEU A 35 -20.92 2.96 6.13
N GLU A 36 -20.28 2.57 7.24
CA GLU A 36 -20.67 1.35 7.97
C GLU A 36 -22.03 1.47 8.68
N TYR A 37 -22.43 2.67 9.09
CA TYR A 37 -23.70 2.89 9.79
C TYR A 37 -24.95 2.87 8.89
N ALA A 38 -24.80 3.05 7.57
CA ALA A 38 -25.95 3.08 6.65
C ALA A 38 -26.49 1.67 6.30
N ALA A 39 -25.70 0.62 6.50
CA ALA A 39 -26.08 -0.75 6.15
C ALA A 39 -26.92 -1.48 7.23
N PHE A 40 -27.09 -0.89 8.41
CA PHE A 40 -27.72 -1.55 9.57
C PHE A 40 -29.23 -1.29 9.77
N LEU A 41 -29.91 -0.59 8.85
CA LEU A 41 -31.32 -0.22 9.00
C LEU A 41 -32.20 -0.55 7.79
N LEU A 42 -32.19 -1.82 7.35
CA LEU A 42 -33.27 -2.37 6.52
C LEU A 42 -33.82 -3.66 7.14
N PRO A 43 -35.13 -3.77 7.40
CA PRO A 43 -35.71 -4.99 7.93
C PRO A 43 -35.88 -6.02 6.81
N LEU A 44 -35.07 -7.08 6.83
CA LEU A 44 -35.22 -8.24 5.96
C LEU A 44 -36.37 -9.12 6.46
N SER A 45 -37.56 -8.94 5.88
CA SER A 45 -38.59 -9.97 5.87
C SER A 45 -38.59 -10.66 4.51
N GLN A 46 -37.95 -11.83 4.43
CA GLN A 46 -38.26 -12.87 3.44
C GLN A 46 -37.54 -14.18 3.81
N THR A 47 -38.33 -15.19 4.15
CA THR A 47 -37.91 -16.55 4.46
C THR A 47 -37.39 -17.25 3.21
N LEU A 48 -36.08 -17.51 3.14
CA LEU A 48 -35.45 -18.35 2.12
C LEU A 48 -34.99 -19.68 2.73
N ASN A 49 -35.38 -20.77 2.07
CA ASN A 49 -35.38 -22.13 2.59
C ASN A 49 -33.95 -22.72 2.60
N TRP A 50 -33.46 -23.08 3.79
CA TRP A 50 -32.07 -23.46 4.11
C TRP A 50 -31.61 -24.80 3.50
N ASP A 51 -32.54 -25.65 3.07
CA ASP A 51 -32.22 -27.02 2.60
C ASP A 51 -31.82 -27.12 1.12
N PHE A 52 -31.99 -26.06 0.32
CA PHE A 52 -31.63 -26.06 -1.10
C PHE A 52 -30.14 -25.73 -1.34
N MET A 53 -29.52 -24.91 -0.49
CA MET A 53 -28.11 -24.49 -0.65
C MET A 53 -27.10 -25.58 -0.30
N LYS A 54 -27.44 -26.53 0.58
CA LYS A 54 -26.53 -27.61 1.00
C LYS A 54 -26.26 -28.65 -0.10
N LYS A 55 -27.15 -28.82 -1.08
CA LYS A 55 -26.97 -29.83 -2.15
C LYS A 55 -26.18 -29.32 -3.36
N SER A 56 -26.09 -28.00 -3.55
CA SER A 56 -25.32 -27.42 -4.66
C SER A 56 -23.83 -27.21 -4.35
N PHE A 57 -23.44 -27.28 -3.07
CA PHE A 57 -22.05 -27.05 -2.64
C PHE A 57 -21.16 -28.31 -2.65
N PHE A 58 -21.73 -29.50 -2.80
CA PHE A 58 -20.98 -30.78 -2.80
C PHE A 58 -20.64 -31.33 -4.20
N TYR A 59 -21.10 -30.68 -5.27
CA TYR A 59 -20.82 -31.13 -6.65
C TYR A 59 -19.73 -30.33 -7.37
N SER A 60 -19.26 -29.19 -6.84
CA SER A 60 -18.18 -28.40 -7.46
C SER A 60 -16.77 -28.70 -6.94
N ALA A 61 -16.64 -29.40 -5.79
CA ALA A 61 -15.35 -29.71 -5.17
C ALA A 61 -14.66 -30.98 -5.73
N ALA A 62 -15.35 -31.79 -6.54
CA ALA A 62 -14.83 -33.06 -7.04
C ALA A 62 -14.19 -32.99 -8.44
N VAL A 63 -14.27 -31.85 -9.14
CA VAL A 63 -13.74 -31.69 -10.51
C VAL A 63 -12.37 -30.97 -10.54
N MET A 64 -11.96 -30.36 -9.43
CA MET A 64 -10.72 -29.57 -9.36
C MET A 64 -9.53 -30.31 -8.69
N ALA A 65 -9.57 -31.64 -8.65
CA ALA A 65 -8.54 -32.48 -8.03
C ALA A 65 -7.88 -33.50 -8.99
N LEU A 66 -8.05 -33.36 -10.31
CA LEU A 66 -7.61 -34.37 -11.29
C LEU A 66 -6.79 -33.86 -12.49
N LEU A 67 -6.21 -32.66 -12.44
CA LEU A 67 -5.37 -32.11 -13.53
C LEU A 67 -4.08 -31.44 -13.04
N MET A 68 -3.31 -32.14 -12.20
CA MET A 68 -1.92 -31.73 -11.86
C MET A 68 -1.00 -32.95 -11.96
N THR A 69 -0.76 -33.43 -13.18
CA THR A 69 0.46 -34.21 -13.47
C THR A 69 1.06 -33.79 -14.81
N ALA A 70 2.37 -33.53 -14.78
CA ALA A 70 3.34 -33.34 -15.86
C ALA A 70 3.22 -32.06 -16.71
N THR A 71 4.17 -31.13 -16.54
CA THR A 71 5.48 -31.16 -17.23
C THR A 71 6.41 -30.08 -16.66
N ALA A 72 7.54 -30.53 -16.10
CA ALA A 72 8.68 -29.68 -15.79
C ALA A 72 9.53 -29.55 -17.07
N CYS A 73 9.70 -28.32 -17.57
CA CYS A 73 10.75 -27.97 -18.51
C CYS A 73 11.63 -26.90 -17.87
N GLU A 74 12.84 -27.32 -17.53
CA GLU A 74 13.93 -26.53 -16.98
C GLU A 74 14.48 -25.61 -18.09
N ARG A 75 14.36 -24.28 -17.93
CA ARG A 75 14.93 -23.30 -18.85
C ARG A 75 16.23 -22.79 -18.26
N GLN A 76 17.36 -23.13 -18.90
CA GLN A 76 18.66 -22.58 -18.56
C GLN A 76 18.72 -21.07 -18.89
N GLU A 77 19.00 -20.24 -17.88
CA GLU A 77 19.39 -18.86 -18.07
C GLU A 77 20.90 -18.75 -18.32
N ASN A 78 21.25 -18.17 -19.47
CA ASN A 78 22.61 -17.79 -19.83
C ASN A 78 23.10 -16.66 -18.93
N LYS A 79 24.19 -16.89 -18.19
CA LYS A 79 24.90 -15.86 -17.42
C LYS A 79 25.69 -14.94 -18.36
N GLY A 80 25.08 -13.79 -18.67
CA GLY A 80 25.81 -12.59 -19.08
C GLY A 80 26.23 -11.81 -17.83
N THR A 81 27.53 -11.67 -17.62
CA THR A 81 28.11 -10.97 -16.47
C THR A 81 27.95 -9.45 -16.64
N GLU A 82 26.84 -8.89 -16.17
CA GLU A 82 26.78 -7.48 -15.78
C GLU A 82 27.21 -7.38 -14.31
N THR A 83 28.24 -6.57 -14.03
CA THR A 83 28.67 -6.25 -12.67
C THR A 83 27.59 -5.42 -11.99
N ALA A 84 26.58 -6.08 -11.42
CA ALA A 84 25.62 -5.46 -10.53
C ALA A 84 26.38 -5.06 -9.25
N THR A 85 26.45 -3.75 -8.98
CA THR A 85 26.81 -3.26 -7.66
C THR A 85 25.79 -3.83 -6.70
N GLN A 86 26.19 -4.84 -5.92
CA GLN A 86 25.33 -5.43 -4.90
C GLN A 86 25.01 -4.34 -3.88
N SER A 87 23.73 -4.07 -3.66
CA SER A 87 23.30 -3.14 -2.62
C SER A 87 23.76 -3.66 -1.26
N ASP A 88 24.51 -2.85 -0.53
CA ASP A 88 24.83 -3.16 0.86
C ASP A 88 23.55 -2.96 1.68
N THR A 89 23.00 -4.05 2.21
CA THR A 89 21.76 -4.04 2.99
C THR A 89 21.96 -4.66 4.36
N VAL A 90 21.17 -4.21 5.33
CA VAL A 90 21.05 -4.84 6.65
C VAL A 90 19.73 -5.61 6.68
N SER A 91 19.79 -6.92 6.90
CA SER A 91 18.59 -7.74 7.03
C SER A 91 17.90 -7.51 8.38
N ILE A 92 16.58 -7.40 8.36
CA ILE A 92 15.73 -7.36 9.56
C ILE A 92 14.94 -8.66 9.63
N ASN A 93 14.88 -9.24 10.82
CA ASN A 93 13.95 -10.30 11.15
C ASN A 93 13.53 -10.19 12.62
N MET A 94 12.57 -9.31 12.90
CA MET A 94 12.00 -9.11 14.23
C MET A 94 10.60 -9.70 14.23
N VAL A 95 10.36 -10.70 15.08
CA VAL A 95 9.06 -11.36 15.21
C VAL A 95 8.68 -11.39 16.67
N TYR A 96 7.51 -10.84 16.98
CA TYR A 96 6.86 -10.96 18.27
C TYR A 96 5.55 -11.71 18.07
N ALA A 97 5.44 -12.89 18.66
CA ALA A 97 4.22 -13.69 18.62
C ALA A 97 3.87 -14.11 20.04
N ASP A 98 2.59 -14.05 20.37
CA ASP A 98 2.09 -14.41 21.70
C ASP A 98 0.65 -14.96 21.59
N SER A 99 0.09 -15.40 22.70
CA SER A 99 -1.31 -15.81 22.78
C SER A 99 -1.95 -15.27 24.05
N VAL A 100 -3.07 -14.57 23.90
CA VAL A 100 -3.81 -13.92 24.98
C VAL A 100 -5.26 -14.40 24.91
N ASP A 101 -5.79 -14.89 26.03
CA ASP A 101 -7.18 -15.37 26.12
C ASP A 101 -7.58 -16.37 25.01
N HIS A 102 -6.66 -17.30 24.67
CA HIS A 102 -6.79 -18.28 23.58
C HIS A 102 -6.82 -17.71 22.14
N ASN A 103 -6.51 -16.44 21.97
CA ASN A 103 -6.37 -15.76 20.68
C ASN A 103 -4.90 -15.54 20.35
N HIS A 104 -4.58 -15.44 19.06
CA HIS A 104 -3.19 -15.29 18.59
C HIS A 104 -2.90 -13.84 18.18
N LEU A 105 -1.67 -13.41 18.50
CA LEU A 105 -1.12 -12.16 17.99
C LEU A 105 0.22 -12.40 17.32
N ASN A 106 0.45 -11.72 16.21
CA ASN A 106 1.72 -11.72 15.49
C ASN A 106 2.06 -10.28 15.04
N CYS A 107 3.22 -9.78 15.48
CA CYS A 107 3.77 -8.51 15.06
C CYS A 107 5.17 -8.73 14.50
N SER A 108 5.36 -8.53 13.20
CA SER A 108 6.63 -8.75 12.53
C SER A 108 7.14 -7.52 11.79
N MET A 109 8.47 -7.38 11.78
CA MET A 109 9.22 -6.45 10.95
C MET A 109 10.32 -7.25 10.25
N THR A 110 10.29 -7.31 8.93
CA THR A 110 11.18 -8.18 8.15
C THR A 110 11.72 -7.49 6.91
N GLY A 111 12.71 -8.08 6.26
CA GLY A 111 13.22 -7.61 4.96
C GLY A 111 14.57 -6.93 5.08
N SER A 112 14.79 -5.83 4.36
CA SER A 112 16.11 -5.20 4.22
C SER A 112 16.06 -3.69 4.37
N LEU A 113 16.98 -3.16 5.18
CA LEU A 113 17.27 -1.73 5.29
C LEU A 113 18.50 -1.37 4.45
N LEU A 114 18.60 -0.09 4.10
CA LEU A 114 19.82 0.49 3.57
C LEU A 114 20.98 0.39 4.59
N ALA A 115 22.09 -0.22 4.18
CA ALA A 115 23.37 -0.05 4.85
C ALA A 115 24.08 1.17 4.24
N THR A 116 24.46 2.14 5.07
CA THR A 116 25.17 3.34 4.60
C THR A 116 25.99 3.96 5.70
N ASP A 117 27.21 4.37 5.37
CA ASP A 117 28.07 5.16 6.26
C ASP A 117 27.77 6.67 6.15
N ASN A 118 26.94 7.08 5.19
CA ASN A 118 26.47 8.46 5.09
C ASN A 118 25.47 8.74 6.21
N LYS A 119 25.95 9.37 7.29
CA LYS A 119 25.16 9.70 8.48
C LYS A 119 23.94 10.60 8.19
N GLN A 120 24.03 11.50 7.22
CA GLN A 120 22.92 12.37 6.83
C GLN A 120 21.84 11.55 6.14
N LEU A 121 22.21 10.72 5.16
CA LEU A 121 21.27 9.83 4.50
C LEU A 121 20.63 8.86 5.49
N LYS A 122 21.43 8.27 6.40
CA LYS A 122 20.92 7.39 7.47
C LYS A 122 19.88 8.09 8.34
N ARG A 123 20.17 9.32 8.78
CA ARG A 123 19.22 10.14 9.55
C ARG A 123 17.91 10.36 8.79
N ILE A 124 17.98 10.82 7.54
CA ILE A 124 16.79 11.13 6.73
C ILE A 124 15.96 9.88 6.49
N THR A 125 16.58 8.75 6.13
CA THR A 125 15.85 7.48 5.94
C THR A 125 15.24 6.96 7.23
N ASN A 126 15.86 7.20 8.40
CA ASN A 126 15.29 6.86 9.70
C ASN A 126 14.13 7.78 10.11
N GLU A 127 14.20 9.08 9.80
CA GLU A 127 13.08 10.02 9.95
C GLU A 127 11.91 9.59 9.07
N TRP A 128 12.17 9.25 7.80
CA TRP A 128 11.15 8.72 6.88
C TRP A 128 10.53 7.41 7.39
N ILE A 129 11.33 6.43 7.83
CA ILE A 129 10.82 5.18 8.45
C ILE A 129 9.93 5.52 9.64
N ASN A 130 10.39 6.38 10.56
CA ASN A 130 9.61 6.77 11.72
C ASN A 130 8.24 7.34 11.32
N GLU A 131 8.20 8.26 10.37
CA GLU A 131 6.98 8.86 9.86
C GLU A 131 6.03 7.84 9.23
N ARG A 132 6.55 6.89 8.43
CA ARG A 132 5.71 5.87 7.78
C ARG A 132 5.14 4.84 8.77
N LEU A 133 5.83 4.57 9.88
CA LEU A 133 5.34 3.65 10.91
C LEU A 133 4.41 4.33 11.94
N GLY A 134 4.27 5.66 11.90
CA GLY A 134 3.30 6.40 12.72
C GLY A 134 3.75 7.79 13.18
N GLY A 135 5.03 8.13 13.04
CA GLY A 135 5.62 9.46 13.30
C GLY A 135 5.69 9.90 14.76
N ILE A 136 5.40 9.02 15.73
CA ILE A 136 5.30 9.38 17.15
C ILE A 136 6.54 9.05 17.98
N TYR A 137 7.50 8.30 17.45
CA TYR A 137 8.73 7.99 18.17
C TYR A 137 9.68 9.20 18.23
N THR A 138 10.12 9.57 19.43
CA THR A 138 11.17 10.57 19.63
C THR A 138 12.54 9.96 19.37
N ILE A 139 13.13 10.29 18.22
CA ILE A 139 14.46 9.82 17.82
C ILE A 139 15.53 10.42 18.73
N LYS A 140 16.14 9.59 19.58
CA LYS A 140 17.26 9.97 20.46
C LYS A 140 18.62 9.85 19.77
N ASP A 141 18.75 8.85 18.89
CA ASP A 141 19.91 8.62 18.05
C ASP A 141 19.44 8.36 16.62
N ALA A 142 19.71 9.32 15.73
CA ALA A 142 19.30 9.25 14.33
C ALA A 142 20.04 8.15 13.54
N GLN A 143 21.08 7.53 14.09
CA GLN A 143 21.82 6.44 13.43
C GLN A 143 21.28 5.06 13.81
N ASN A 144 20.49 4.96 14.90
CA ASN A 144 19.98 3.71 15.43
C ASN A 144 18.56 3.41 14.92
N THR A 145 18.46 2.62 13.86
CA THR A 145 17.17 2.19 13.30
C THR A 145 16.44 1.23 14.26
N ASP A 146 17.14 0.35 14.96
CA ASP A 146 16.55 -0.66 15.84
C ASP A 146 15.71 -0.03 16.95
N SER A 147 16.11 1.12 17.48
CA SER A 147 15.33 1.82 18.52
C SER A 147 13.96 2.29 18.00
N ILE A 148 13.87 2.66 16.73
CA ILE A 148 12.61 3.05 16.06
C ILE A 148 11.74 1.80 15.88
N LEU A 149 12.32 0.72 15.33
CA LEU A 149 11.62 -0.53 15.06
C LEU A 149 11.10 -1.19 16.34
N ASN A 150 11.93 -1.28 17.39
CA ASN A 150 11.53 -1.84 18.67
C ASN A 150 10.37 -1.06 19.32
N PHE A 151 10.37 0.27 19.19
CA PHE A 151 9.26 1.09 19.70
C PHE A 151 7.95 0.74 19.01
N TYR A 152 7.91 0.72 17.67
CA TYR A 152 6.69 0.45 16.93
C TYR A 152 6.21 -0.99 17.07
N GLN A 153 7.12 -1.98 17.05
CA GLN A 153 6.74 -3.38 17.28
C GLN A 153 6.09 -3.54 18.65
N LYS A 154 6.67 -2.95 19.70
CA LYS A 154 6.08 -2.96 21.03
C LYS A 154 4.73 -2.25 21.05
N SER A 155 4.62 -1.07 20.44
CA SER A 155 3.37 -0.30 20.43
C SER A 155 2.22 -1.07 19.76
N TRP A 156 2.47 -1.77 18.66
CA TRP A 156 1.46 -2.57 17.98
C TRP A 156 1.14 -3.87 18.71
N ALA A 157 2.14 -4.50 19.33
CA ALA A 157 1.92 -5.65 20.21
C ALA A 157 1.00 -5.27 21.39
N ASP A 158 1.31 -4.17 22.09
CA ASP A 158 0.49 -3.66 23.20
C ASP A 158 -0.94 -3.34 22.73
N SER A 159 -1.09 -2.69 21.57
CA SER A 159 -2.40 -2.39 20.98
C SER A 159 -3.17 -3.67 20.64
N SER A 160 -2.50 -4.67 20.04
CA SER A 160 -3.12 -5.94 19.66
C SER A 160 -3.60 -6.72 20.88
N ILE A 161 -2.82 -6.72 21.96
CA ILE A 161 -3.22 -7.32 23.25
C ILE A 161 -4.48 -6.66 23.79
N GLN A 162 -4.60 -5.34 23.69
CA GLN A 162 -5.80 -4.61 24.13
C GLN A 162 -7.02 -5.00 23.28
N THR A 163 -6.90 -5.00 21.95
CA THR A 163 -7.96 -5.43 21.03
C THR A 163 -8.41 -6.86 21.32
N ILE A 164 -7.46 -7.78 21.54
CA ILE A 164 -7.78 -9.18 21.86
C ILE A 164 -8.61 -9.29 23.13
N LYS A 165 -8.23 -8.58 24.20
CA LYS A 165 -8.97 -8.59 25.47
C LYS A 165 -10.39 -8.06 25.32
N GLU A 166 -10.56 -7.00 24.53
CA GLU A 166 -11.88 -6.42 24.26
C GLU A 166 -12.79 -7.43 23.54
N PHE A 167 -12.32 -8.06 22.46
CA PHE A 167 -13.10 -9.06 21.72
C PHE A 167 -13.34 -10.34 22.52
N ALA A 168 -12.33 -10.81 23.27
CA ALA A 168 -12.47 -11.96 24.16
C ALA A 168 -13.53 -11.72 25.23
N SER A 169 -13.63 -10.49 25.78
CA SER A 169 -14.67 -10.12 26.75
C SER A 169 -16.09 -10.17 26.16
N MET A 170 -16.21 -10.07 24.83
CA MET A 170 -17.47 -10.19 24.09
C MET A 170 -17.74 -11.63 23.61
N GLY A 171 -16.85 -12.58 23.92
CA GLY A 171 -16.94 -13.97 23.46
C GLY A 171 -16.67 -14.13 21.96
N ALA A 172 -16.03 -13.15 21.32
CA ALA A 172 -15.68 -13.18 19.91
C ALA A 172 -14.19 -13.52 19.75
N PRO A 173 -13.83 -14.64 19.09
CA PRO A 173 -12.43 -14.93 18.79
C PRO A 173 -11.91 -13.95 17.74
N ILE A 174 -10.63 -13.61 17.85
CA ILE A 174 -9.95 -12.68 16.96
C ILE A 174 -8.51 -13.13 16.76
N GLU A 175 -7.96 -12.80 15.60
CA GLU A 175 -6.53 -12.88 15.33
C GLU A 175 -6.04 -11.47 15.00
N CYS A 176 -4.92 -11.07 15.61
CA CYS A 176 -4.28 -9.78 15.34
C CYS A 176 -2.94 -10.01 14.67
N VAL A 177 -2.79 -9.50 13.45
CA VAL A 177 -1.57 -9.58 12.66
C VAL A 177 -1.14 -8.17 12.26
N TRP A 178 0.13 -7.85 12.49
CA TRP A 178 0.80 -6.65 12.02
C TRP A 178 2.12 -7.05 11.37
N GLU A 179 2.31 -6.70 10.10
CA GLU A 179 3.52 -7.06 9.37
C GLU A 179 4.05 -5.83 8.65
N ASN A 180 5.35 -5.56 8.80
CA ASN A 180 6.04 -4.54 8.04
C ASN A 180 7.20 -5.17 7.29
N THR A 181 7.15 -5.13 5.97
CA THR A 181 8.22 -5.62 5.11
C THR A 181 8.99 -4.45 4.54
N PHE A 182 10.27 -4.35 4.88
CA PHE A 182 11.19 -3.32 4.41
C PHE A 182 11.94 -3.80 3.17
N SER A 183 12.12 -2.94 2.18
CA SER A 183 12.82 -3.28 0.94
C SER A 183 13.68 -2.14 0.43
N VAL A 184 14.90 -2.47 0.03
CA VAL A 184 15.72 -1.62 -0.85
C VAL A 184 15.40 -2.03 -2.29
N LEU A 185 14.58 -1.23 -2.96
CA LEU A 185 14.06 -1.53 -4.30
C LEU A 185 15.12 -1.32 -5.39
N ALA A 186 15.95 -0.29 -5.22
CA ALA A 186 17.05 0.02 -6.11
C ALA A 186 18.11 0.82 -5.36
N ASP A 187 19.36 0.61 -5.74
CA ASP A 187 20.51 1.21 -5.06
C ASP A 187 21.68 1.34 -6.04
N ASN A 188 22.10 2.57 -6.34
CA ASN A 188 23.27 2.83 -7.18
C ASN A 188 24.14 3.95 -6.58
N GLY A 189 25.10 4.48 -7.34
CA GLY A 189 25.99 5.54 -6.85
C GLY A 189 25.29 6.86 -6.54
N LYS A 190 24.11 7.13 -7.13
CA LYS A 190 23.43 8.43 -7.10
C LYS A 190 22.16 8.44 -6.26
N PHE A 191 21.40 7.36 -6.24
CA PHE A 191 20.14 7.27 -5.51
C PHE A 191 19.94 5.91 -4.83
N VAL A 192 18.99 5.89 -3.92
CA VAL A 192 18.41 4.68 -3.32
C VAL A 192 16.89 4.82 -3.31
N SER A 193 16.17 3.75 -3.64
CA SER A 193 14.71 3.69 -3.53
C SER A 193 14.33 2.67 -2.48
N LEU A 194 13.50 3.09 -1.53
CA LEU A 194 13.07 2.28 -0.39
C LEU A 194 11.57 2.04 -0.45
N SER A 195 11.12 0.93 0.17
CA SER A 195 9.70 0.66 0.37
C SER A 195 9.45 -0.01 1.73
N ILE A 196 8.28 0.28 2.28
CA ILE A 196 7.69 -0.38 3.45
C ILE A 196 6.30 -0.84 3.01
N ASN A 197 6.05 -2.15 3.04
CA ASN A 197 4.71 -2.71 2.92
C ASN A 197 4.19 -3.02 4.32
N SER A 198 3.17 -2.28 4.76
CA SER A 198 2.54 -2.44 6.07
C SER A 198 1.22 -3.16 5.91
N TYR A 199 1.11 -4.37 6.43
CA TYR A 199 -0.12 -5.16 6.50
C TYR A 199 -0.65 -5.20 7.94
N ARG A 200 -1.97 -5.11 8.08
CA ARG A 200 -2.67 -5.25 9.35
C ARG A 200 -3.94 -6.06 9.17
N PHE A 201 -4.21 -6.96 10.11
CA PHE A 201 -5.49 -7.62 10.31
C PHE A 201 -5.81 -7.64 11.79
N GLU A 202 -7.02 -7.24 12.17
CA GLU A 202 -7.49 -7.24 13.55
C GLU A 202 -8.95 -7.71 13.58
N GLY A 203 -9.23 -8.83 12.91
CA GLY A 203 -10.58 -9.30 12.63
C GLY A 203 -11.25 -8.58 11.45
N GLY A 204 -12.51 -8.97 11.18
CA GLY A 204 -13.28 -8.48 10.03
C GLY A 204 -13.15 -9.39 8.80
N ALA A 205 -13.58 -8.88 7.63
CA ALA A 205 -13.64 -9.68 6.40
C ALA A 205 -12.27 -9.91 5.75
N HIS A 206 -11.35 -8.95 5.86
CA HIS A 206 -10.00 -9.02 5.29
C HIS A 206 -9.04 -8.06 6.00
N GLY A 207 -7.73 -8.25 5.83
CA GLY A 207 -6.72 -7.29 6.29
C GLY A 207 -6.58 -6.09 5.35
N SER A 208 -5.72 -5.15 5.72
CA SER A 208 -5.42 -3.94 4.95
C SER A 208 -3.91 -3.81 4.74
N SER A 209 -3.51 -3.41 3.55
CA SER A 209 -2.12 -3.14 3.19
C SER A 209 -1.93 -1.71 2.72
N VAL A 210 -0.81 -1.11 3.09
CA VAL A 210 -0.35 0.18 2.56
C VAL A 210 1.10 0.02 2.10
N ILE A 211 1.38 0.42 0.85
CA ILE A 211 2.75 0.52 0.33
C ILE A 211 3.24 1.96 0.48
N SER A 212 4.21 2.18 1.35
CA SER A 212 5.00 3.41 1.35
C SER A 212 6.28 3.19 0.53
N GLN A 213 6.65 4.14 -0.33
CA GLN A 213 7.90 4.07 -1.08
C GLN A 213 8.44 5.47 -1.38
N GLN A 214 9.76 5.59 -1.47
CA GLN A 214 10.44 6.87 -1.67
C GLN A 214 11.82 6.68 -2.31
N THR A 215 12.17 7.54 -3.28
CA THR A 215 13.54 7.66 -3.81
C THR A 215 14.28 8.77 -3.08
N PHE A 216 15.53 8.52 -2.69
CA PHE A 216 16.43 9.48 -2.07
C PHE A 216 17.71 9.62 -2.89
N ARG A 217 18.13 10.85 -3.15
CA ARG A 217 19.48 11.12 -3.67
C ARG A 217 20.50 10.85 -2.56
N LYS A 218 21.56 10.08 -2.86
CA LYS A 218 22.54 9.66 -1.86
C LYS A 218 23.44 10.77 -1.34
N GLU A 219 23.69 11.79 -2.15
CA GLU A 219 24.58 12.89 -1.82
C GLU A 219 24.08 13.66 -0.58
N ASP A 220 22.79 13.99 -0.54
CA ASP A 220 22.21 14.89 0.47
C ASP A 220 20.92 14.35 1.12
N GLY A 221 20.43 13.19 0.69
CA GLY A 221 19.18 12.61 1.15
C GLY A 221 17.92 13.29 0.61
N ARG A 222 18.03 14.12 -0.45
CA ARG A 222 16.86 14.76 -1.05
C ARG A 222 15.87 13.71 -1.58
N GLU A 223 14.62 13.82 -1.18
CA GLU A 223 13.52 13.00 -1.67
C GLU A 223 13.11 13.35 -3.10
N PHE A 224 12.80 12.33 -3.91
CA PHE A 224 12.25 12.45 -5.25
C PHE A 224 10.89 11.76 -5.39
N GLY A 225 9.89 12.47 -5.91
CA GLY A 225 8.52 11.98 -6.05
C GLY A 225 7.64 12.97 -6.80
N TRP A 226 6.33 13.00 -6.53
CA TRP A 226 5.41 13.88 -7.25
C TRP A 226 5.80 15.36 -7.24
N ASN A 227 6.43 15.86 -6.18
CA ASN A 227 6.73 17.28 -6.05
C ASN A 227 7.92 17.76 -6.90
N ASN A 228 8.75 16.86 -7.42
CA ASN A 228 10.00 17.25 -8.08
C ASN A 228 10.52 16.29 -9.16
N MET A 229 9.94 15.09 -9.32
CA MET A 229 10.30 14.13 -10.35
C MET A 229 9.70 14.52 -11.72
N PHE A 230 8.50 15.10 -11.70
CA PHE A 230 7.75 15.58 -12.87
C PHE A 230 7.28 17.01 -12.63
N SER A 231 7.32 17.87 -13.67
CA SER A 231 6.62 19.17 -13.64
C SER A 231 5.10 18.97 -13.70
N GLU A 232 4.31 19.97 -13.32
CA GLU A 232 2.84 19.89 -13.42
C GLU A 232 2.36 19.62 -14.85
N GLU A 233 2.99 20.24 -15.85
CA GLU A 233 2.73 19.98 -17.27
C GLU A 233 3.01 18.53 -17.64
N ASN A 234 4.17 17.99 -17.20
CA ASN A 234 4.54 16.62 -17.51
C ASN A 234 3.71 15.58 -16.74
N LYS A 235 3.16 15.92 -15.58
CA LYS A 235 2.20 15.05 -14.87
C LYS A 235 0.92 14.84 -15.68
N TYR A 236 0.46 15.85 -16.40
CA TYR A 236 -0.68 15.71 -17.29
C TYR A 236 -0.36 14.75 -18.45
N ALA A 237 0.78 14.94 -19.11
CA ALA A 237 1.24 14.07 -20.18
C ALA A 237 1.54 12.63 -19.72
N LEU A 238 1.92 12.43 -18.45
CA LEU A 238 2.21 11.12 -17.87
C LEU A 238 0.97 10.21 -17.81
N ARG A 239 -0.25 10.77 -17.82
CA ARG A 239 -1.49 10.00 -17.62
C ARG A 239 -1.74 8.94 -18.68
N ASP A 240 -1.34 9.18 -19.93
CA ASP A 240 -1.48 8.19 -21.00
C ASP A 240 -0.57 6.98 -20.74
N LEU A 241 0.64 7.22 -20.22
CA LEU A 241 1.55 6.14 -19.82
C LEU A 241 1.05 5.40 -18.57
N LEU A 242 0.46 6.12 -17.60
CA LEU A 242 -0.18 5.47 -16.44
C LEU A 242 -1.34 4.58 -16.89
N LYS A 243 -2.15 5.04 -17.84
CA LYS A 243 -3.25 4.25 -18.42
C LYS A 243 -2.75 2.97 -19.07
N LYS A 244 -1.70 3.06 -19.90
CA LYS A 244 -1.03 1.88 -20.46
C LYS A 244 -0.54 0.93 -19.36
N GLY A 245 0.05 1.44 -18.29
CA GLY A 245 0.50 0.63 -17.16
C GLY A 245 -0.62 -0.07 -16.40
N VAL A 246 -1.74 0.63 -16.16
CA VAL A 246 -2.93 0.05 -15.53
C VAL A 246 -3.58 -1.01 -16.43
N MET A 247 -3.67 -0.77 -17.74
CA MET A 247 -4.15 -1.76 -18.70
C MET A 247 -3.26 -3.00 -18.72
N GLN A 248 -1.93 -2.84 -18.66
CA GLN A 248 -1.00 -3.96 -18.56
C GLN A 248 -1.22 -4.76 -17.27
N TYR A 249 -1.42 -4.09 -16.13
CA TYR A 249 -1.68 -4.76 -14.85
C TYR A 249 -2.96 -5.62 -14.90
N PHE A 250 -4.01 -5.12 -15.54
CA PHE A 250 -5.29 -5.82 -15.68
C PHE A 250 -5.37 -6.73 -16.91
N GLU A 251 -4.29 -6.86 -17.68
CA GLU A 251 -4.26 -7.65 -18.93
C GLU A 251 -5.37 -7.23 -19.93
N ILE A 252 -5.57 -5.92 -20.08
CA ILE A 252 -6.61 -5.33 -20.94
C ILE A 252 -6.04 -4.96 -22.31
N ASP A 253 -6.62 -5.54 -23.37
CA ASP A 253 -6.21 -5.25 -24.75
C ASP A 253 -6.87 -4.00 -25.34
N ARG A 254 -8.09 -3.65 -24.91
CA ARG A 254 -8.88 -2.55 -25.46
C ARG A 254 -9.14 -1.49 -24.41
N GLU A 255 -8.73 -0.25 -24.67
CA GLU A 255 -8.86 0.86 -23.72
C GLU A 255 -10.30 1.08 -23.25
N GLU A 256 -11.29 0.83 -24.11
CA GLU A 256 -12.72 0.94 -23.78
C GLU A 256 -13.19 0.01 -22.65
N ASP A 257 -12.45 -1.07 -22.39
CA ASP A 257 -12.75 -2.05 -21.35
C ASP A 257 -12.23 -1.62 -19.97
N LEU A 258 -11.30 -0.66 -19.90
CA LEU A 258 -10.68 -0.18 -18.65
C LEU A 258 -11.72 0.26 -17.61
N LYS A 259 -12.77 0.97 -18.06
CA LYS A 259 -13.85 1.47 -17.21
C LYS A 259 -14.56 0.38 -16.38
N ASN A 260 -14.49 -0.89 -16.81
CA ASN A 260 -15.12 -2.01 -16.14
C ASN A 260 -14.31 -2.50 -14.91
N PHE A 261 -13.06 -2.07 -14.78
CA PHE A 261 -12.14 -2.45 -13.70
C PHE A 261 -12.00 -1.36 -12.63
N LEU A 262 -12.41 -0.13 -12.96
CA LEU A 262 -12.27 1.03 -12.09
C LEU A 262 -13.46 1.18 -11.15
N LEU A 263 -13.21 1.70 -9.95
CA LEU A 263 -14.27 2.09 -9.01
C LEU A 263 -15.13 3.23 -9.57
N ASN A 264 -14.49 4.18 -10.24
CA ASN A 264 -15.15 5.22 -11.00
C ASN A 264 -14.90 5.03 -12.50
N PRO A 265 -15.89 4.60 -13.29
CA PRO A 265 -15.74 4.41 -14.73
C PRO A 265 -15.27 5.65 -15.50
N ASP A 266 -15.59 6.86 -15.02
CA ASP A 266 -15.21 8.12 -15.66
C ASP A 266 -13.69 8.37 -15.60
N ASP A 267 -12.99 7.78 -14.63
CA ASP A 267 -11.53 7.90 -14.50
C ASP A 267 -10.79 7.20 -15.65
N ALA A 268 -11.46 6.35 -16.43
CA ALA A 268 -10.89 5.74 -17.63
C ALA A 268 -10.52 6.80 -18.69
N PHE A 269 -11.18 7.95 -18.71
CA PHE A 269 -10.82 9.06 -19.58
C PHE A 269 -9.52 9.73 -19.14
N LEU A 270 -9.40 10.02 -17.84
CA LEU A 270 -8.26 10.71 -17.24
C LEU A 270 -7.93 10.09 -15.87
N LEU A 271 -7.06 9.09 -15.85
CA LEU A 271 -6.72 8.40 -14.61
C LEU A 271 -6.09 9.36 -13.60
N PRO A 272 -6.46 9.29 -12.31
CA PRO A 272 -5.80 10.04 -11.25
C PRO A 272 -4.31 9.65 -11.15
N LEU A 273 -3.48 10.55 -10.61
CA LEU A 273 -2.11 10.14 -10.28
C LEU A 273 -2.19 9.24 -9.04
N PRO A 274 -1.36 8.20 -8.93
CA PRO A 274 -1.28 7.43 -7.72
C PRO A 274 -0.99 8.32 -6.51
N GLU A 275 -1.65 8.08 -5.37
CA GLU A 275 -1.35 8.76 -4.11
C GLU A 275 0.10 8.49 -3.67
N THR A 276 0.54 7.24 -3.88
CA THR A 276 1.91 6.81 -3.62
C THR A 276 2.89 7.54 -4.54
N PRO A 277 3.95 8.19 -4.00
CA PRO A 277 5.01 8.74 -4.83
C PRO A 277 5.64 7.66 -5.72
N PRO A 278 5.96 7.99 -6.98
CA PRO A 278 6.68 7.09 -7.87
C PRO A 278 8.13 6.98 -7.43
N VAL A 279 8.74 5.83 -7.69
CA VAL A 279 10.14 5.57 -7.32
C VAL A 279 10.96 5.09 -8.51
N MET A 280 12.22 5.51 -8.55
CA MET A 280 13.19 5.05 -9.55
C MET A 280 13.64 3.63 -9.24
N LEU A 281 13.66 2.77 -10.25
CA LEU A 281 14.23 1.43 -10.23
C LEU A 281 15.43 1.33 -11.19
N LYS A 282 16.06 0.16 -11.30
CA LYS A 282 17.17 -0.07 -12.25
C LYS A 282 16.73 0.15 -13.71
N ASP A 283 15.50 -0.23 -14.06
CA ASP A 283 14.99 -0.35 -15.42
C ASP A 283 13.90 0.67 -15.78
N GLY A 284 13.35 1.37 -14.80
CA GLY A 284 12.31 2.37 -15.03
C GLY A 284 11.82 3.05 -13.77
N ILE A 285 10.62 3.61 -13.83
CA ILE A 285 9.95 4.24 -12.69
C ILE A 285 8.72 3.42 -12.34
N ARG A 286 8.65 3.00 -11.08
CA ARG A 286 7.54 2.21 -10.54
C ARG A 286 6.43 3.13 -10.03
N PHE A 287 5.21 2.76 -10.38
CA PHE A 287 3.96 3.36 -9.91
C PHE A 287 3.14 2.30 -9.18
N VAL A 288 2.43 2.73 -8.12
CA VAL A 288 1.59 1.85 -7.30
C VAL A 288 0.34 2.63 -6.90
N TYR A 289 -0.82 2.12 -7.31
CA TYR A 289 -2.11 2.52 -6.74
C TYR A 289 -2.42 1.63 -5.53
N GLN A 290 -2.83 2.25 -4.41
CA GLN A 290 -3.20 1.56 -3.17
C GLN A 290 -4.48 0.74 -3.34
N GLN A 291 -4.75 -0.10 -2.34
CA GLN A 291 -6.02 -0.82 -2.24
C GLN A 291 -7.17 0.20 -2.22
N TYR A 292 -8.22 -0.07 -2.99
CA TYR A 292 -9.37 0.82 -3.15
C TYR A 292 -9.08 2.20 -3.78
N GLU A 293 -7.87 2.46 -4.27
CA GLU A 293 -7.56 3.78 -4.83
C GLU A 293 -8.26 4.00 -6.18
N ILE A 294 -8.08 3.07 -7.11
CA ILE A 294 -8.74 3.14 -8.43
C ILE A 294 -9.60 1.91 -8.74
N ALA A 295 -9.44 0.80 -8.01
CA ALA A 295 -10.09 -0.47 -8.28
C ALA A 295 -10.53 -1.17 -6.98
N PRO A 296 -11.52 -2.09 -7.04
CA PRO A 296 -11.96 -2.85 -5.86
C PRO A 296 -10.82 -3.62 -5.18
N TYR A 297 -10.95 -3.93 -3.90
CA TYR A 297 -9.93 -4.67 -3.13
C TYR A 297 -9.46 -5.98 -3.77
N ALA A 298 -10.39 -6.73 -4.37
CA ALA A 298 -10.09 -8.00 -5.04
C ALA A 298 -9.10 -7.83 -6.22
N SER A 299 -8.98 -6.62 -6.76
CA SER A 299 -8.02 -6.26 -7.80
C SER A 299 -6.61 -6.00 -7.24
N GLY A 300 -6.41 -6.03 -5.93
CA GLY A 300 -5.12 -5.76 -5.30
C GLY A 300 -4.68 -4.30 -5.44
N MET A 301 -3.38 -4.11 -5.67
CA MET A 301 -2.73 -2.80 -5.81
C MET A 301 -2.10 -2.68 -7.21
N PRO A 302 -2.77 -2.04 -8.18
CA PRO A 302 -2.23 -1.86 -9.52
C PRO A 302 -0.81 -1.30 -9.49
N THR A 303 0.15 -2.12 -9.92
CA THR A 303 1.59 -1.84 -9.82
C THR A 303 2.25 -2.14 -11.16
N PHE A 304 3.01 -1.18 -11.67
CA PHE A 304 3.74 -1.33 -12.93
C PHE A 304 4.98 -0.45 -12.96
N THR A 305 5.91 -0.80 -13.85
CA THR A 305 7.14 -0.03 -14.08
C THR A 305 7.14 0.49 -15.51
N LEU A 306 7.23 1.81 -15.67
CA LEU A 306 7.41 2.43 -16.99
C LEU A 306 8.91 2.52 -17.30
N PRO A 307 9.37 1.99 -18.45
CA PRO A 307 10.79 1.98 -18.78
C PRO A 307 11.31 3.40 -18.99
N TYR A 308 12.60 3.62 -18.68
CA TYR A 308 13.22 4.93 -18.85
C TYR A 308 13.13 5.48 -20.29
N SER A 309 13.07 4.62 -21.31
CA SER A 309 12.86 5.04 -22.70
C SER A 309 11.56 5.81 -22.93
N GLU A 310 10.52 5.54 -22.14
CA GLU A 310 9.21 6.18 -22.25
C GLU A 310 9.08 7.39 -21.31
N VAL A 311 9.56 7.26 -20.07
CA VAL A 311 9.33 8.28 -19.03
C VAL A 311 10.42 9.35 -18.95
N LYS A 312 11.65 9.08 -19.41
CA LYS A 312 12.78 10.02 -19.32
C LYS A 312 12.49 11.40 -19.93
N PRO A 313 11.80 11.55 -21.08
CA PRO A 313 11.46 12.87 -21.61
C PRO A 313 10.66 13.74 -20.63
N LEU A 314 9.79 13.11 -19.81
CA LEU A 314 8.88 13.77 -18.86
C LEU A 314 9.54 14.13 -17.52
N LEU A 315 10.76 13.64 -17.26
CA LEU A 315 11.47 13.94 -16.02
C LEU A 315 12.00 15.37 -15.97
N THR A 316 12.01 15.94 -14.76
CA THR A 316 12.74 17.19 -14.49
C THR A 316 14.25 17.00 -14.67
N THR A 317 15.00 18.09 -14.84
CA THR A 317 16.46 18.04 -14.98
C THR A 317 17.12 17.34 -13.80
N SER A 318 16.74 17.69 -12.57
CA SER A 318 17.31 17.08 -11.36
C SER A 318 16.99 15.59 -11.23
N ALA A 319 15.84 15.13 -11.71
CA ALA A 319 15.51 13.70 -11.74
C ALA A 319 16.34 12.95 -12.80
N LYS A 320 16.58 13.57 -13.97
CA LYS A 320 17.43 13.00 -15.03
C LYS A 320 18.88 12.82 -14.56
N GLU A 321 19.40 13.74 -13.75
CA GLU A 321 20.76 13.68 -13.19
C GLU A 321 21.01 12.43 -12.33
N LEU A 322 19.97 11.86 -11.72
CA LEU A 322 20.06 10.61 -10.94
C LEU A 322 20.24 9.36 -11.81
N LEU A 323 19.92 9.45 -13.10
CA LEU A 323 20.14 8.35 -14.04
C LEU A 323 21.62 8.30 -14.40
N ASP A 324 22.18 7.11 -14.49
CA ASP A 324 23.53 6.93 -15.01
C ASP A 324 23.51 7.23 -16.51
N GLU A 325 24.43 8.08 -16.98
CA GLU A 325 24.68 8.21 -18.41
C GLU A 325 25.44 6.95 -18.83
N LYS A 326 24.82 6.13 -19.69
CA LYS A 326 25.49 4.98 -20.30
C LYS A 326 26.56 5.44 -21.28
#